data_AF-A0A934CIW3-F1
#
_entry.id   AF-A0A934CIW3-F1
#
_cell.length_a   1.000
_cell.length_b   1.000
_cell.length_c   1.000
_cell.angle_alpha   90.00
_cell.angle_beta   90.00
_cell.angle_gamma   90.00
#
_symmetry.space_group_name_H-M   'P 1'
#
loop_
_entity.id
_entity.type
_entity.pdbx_description
1 polymer ?
#
loop_
_entity_poly.entity_id
_entity_poly.type
_entity_poly.pdbx_seq_one_letter_code
_entity_poly.pdbx_strand_id
1 'polypeptide(L)'
;MLNKDQKRGLTIALRIVEENMQKIEQLLENKTYEGILYDTNCSVAPDGKEEILKRISFIKDRINYIATVFALEKECREGLRKIFGILPSCWEIIENVKAKRLKRYGDVQDGLDNVLDPQLNRITDLILEMEQFLGKISK
;
A
#
# COMPACT_ATOMS: atom_id res chain seq x y z
N MET A 1 -5.74 29.54 18.37
CA MET A 1 -6.11 28.43 17.46
C MET A 1 -5.00 28.23 16.43
N LEU A 2 -4.91 27.05 15.81
CA LEU A 2 -3.84 26.71 14.85
C LEU A 2 -3.86 27.64 13.63
N ASN A 3 -2.69 28.01 13.14
CA ASN A 3 -2.56 28.70 11.85
C ASN A 3 -2.73 27.72 10.67
N LYS A 4 -2.77 28.23 9.43
CA LYS A 4 -3.02 27.42 8.23
C LYS A 4 -1.99 26.28 8.05
N ASP A 5 -0.71 26.57 8.26
CA ASP A 5 0.35 25.59 8.07
C ASP A 5 0.35 24.52 9.16
N GLN A 6 0.11 24.92 10.41
CA GLN A 6 -0.09 24.00 11.54
C GLN A 6 -1.31 23.11 11.33
N LYS A 7 -2.43 23.69 10.85
CA LYS A 7 -3.65 22.96 10.53
C LYS A 7 -3.40 21.92 9.44
N ARG A 8 -2.70 22.31 8.36
CA ARG A 8 -2.30 21.41 7.28
C ARG A 8 -1.39 20.29 7.78
N GLY A 9 -0.37 20.60 8.56
CA GLY A 9 0.54 19.62 9.15
C GLY A 9 -0.20 18.61 10.03
N LEU A 10 -1.08 19.10 10.91
CA LEU A 10 -1.92 18.24 11.76
C LEU A 10 -2.84 17.34 10.94
N THR A 11 -3.51 17.87 9.92
CA THR A 11 -4.37 17.09 9.03
C THR A 11 -3.60 15.95 8.35
N ILE A 12 -2.40 16.22 7.83
CA ILE A 12 -1.56 15.19 7.19
C ILE A 12 -1.17 14.10 8.19
N ALA A 13 -0.70 14.51 9.37
CA ALA A 13 -0.26 13.56 10.40
C ALA A 13 -1.41 12.64 10.85
N LEU A 14 -2.59 13.20 11.18
CA LEU A 14 -3.74 12.41 11.62
C LEU A 14 -4.26 11.49 10.51
N ARG A 15 -4.21 11.92 9.25
CA ARG A 15 -4.56 11.08 8.11
C ARG A 15 -3.65 9.88 7.96
N ILE A 16 -2.34 10.06 8.14
CA ILE A 16 -1.37 8.93 8.09
C ILE A 16 -1.67 7.93 9.20
N VAL A 17 -1.99 8.41 10.42
CA VAL A 17 -2.37 7.54 11.53
C VAL A 17 -3.66 6.79 11.22
N GLU A 18 -4.69 7.47 10.73
CA GLU A 18 -5.97 6.86 10.32
C GLU A 18 -5.78 5.79 9.24
N GLU A 19 -5.01 6.09 8.18
CA GLU A 19 -4.71 5.14 7.11
C GLU A 19 -3.98 3.90 7.63
N ASN A 20 -3.08 4.04 8.61
CA ASN A 20 -2.41 2.90 9.22
C ASN A 20 -3.32 2.09 10.15
N MET A 21 -4.22 2.74 10.90
CA MET A 21 -5.23 2.03 11.70
C MET A 21 -6.13 1.17 10.81
N GLN A 22 -6.55 1.72 9.67
CA GLN A 22 -7.35 0.98 8.68
C GLN A 22 -6.62 -0.25 8.13
N LYS A 23 -5.30 -0.15 7.87
CA LYS A 23 -4.49 -1.30 7.42
C LYS A 23 -4.39 -2.38 8.49
N ILE A 24 -4.23 -2.01 9.76
CA ILE A 24 -4.17 -2.96 10.87
C ILE A 24 -5.50 -3.71 11.01
N GLU A 25 -6.63 -3.02 10.92
CA GLU A 25 -7.96 -3.67 10.92
C GLU A 25 -8.08 -4.69 9.78
N GLN A 26 -7.68 -4.31 8.56
CA GLN A 26 -7.71 -5.20 7.40
C GLN A 26 -6.82 -6.45 7.60
N LEU A 27 -5.66 -6.31 8.21
CA LEU A 27 -4.79 -7.44 8.53
C LEU A 27 -5.40 -8.38 9.59
N LEU A 28 -6.08 -7.82 10.60
CA LEU A 28 -6.76 -8.61 11.63
C LEU A 28 -8.02 -9.31 11.10
N GLU A 29 -8.68 -8.74 10.09
CA GLU A 29 -9.82 -9.33 9.40
C GLU A 29 -9.40 -10.45 8.44
N ASN A 30 -8.36 -10.20 7.64
CA ASN A 30 -7.79 -11.15 6.69
C ASN A 30 -6.80 -12.07 7.40
N LYS A 31 -7.34 -13.04 8.15
CA LYS A 31 -6.58 -13.98 9.01
C LYS A 31 -5.38 -14.62 8.30
N THR A 32 -5.54 -14.97 7.02
CA THR A 32 -4.50 -15.56 6.21
C THR A 32 -4.53 -14.99 4.79
N TYR A 33 -3.33 -14.76 4.25
CA TYR A 33 -3.09 -14.54 2.83
C TYR A 33 -2.03 -15.54 2.39
N GLU A 34 -2.42 -16.44 1.49
CA GLU A 34 -1.50 -17.40 0.87
C GLU A 34 -1.02 -16.81 -0.46
N GLY A 35 0.24 -16.40 -0.50
CA GLY A 35 0.82 -15.74 -1.66
C GLY A 35 1.75 -16.68 -2.44
N ILE A 36 2.19 -16.23 -3.61
CA ILE A 36 3.09 -17.03 -4.46
C ILE A 36 4.50 -17.12 -3.85
N LEU A 37 4.97 -16.01 -3.28
CA LEU A 37 6.34 -15.87 -2.76
C LEU A 37 6.39 -15.61 -1.24
N TYR A 38 5.24 -15.40 -0.61
CA TYR A 38 5.15 -15.20 0.84
C TYR A 38 3.73 -15.49 1.31
N ASP A 39 3.62 -16.00 2.53
CA ASP A 39 2.35 -16.11 3.24
C ASP A 39 2.29 -15.06 4.34
N THR A 40 1.09 -14.55 4.58
CA THR A 40 0.81 -13.74 5.78
C THR A 40 -0.14 -14.52 6.66
N ASN A 41 0.28 -14.78 7.90
CA ASN A 41 -0.57 -15.36 8.92
C ASN A 41 -0.70 -14.36 10.06
N CYS A 42 -1.90 -13.80 10.23
CA CYS A 42 -2.23 -12.94 11.36
C CYS A 42 -2.96 -13.78 12.43
N SER A 43 -2.23 -14.69 13.06
CA SER A 43 -2.75 -15.50 14.17
C SER A 43 -2.67 -14.70 15.47
N VAL A 44 -3.76 -14.04 15.83
CA VAL A 44 -3.96 -13.40 17.13
C VAL A 44 -5.07 -14.14 17.86
N ALA A 45 -4.89 -14.38 19.16
CA ALA A 45 -5.95 -14.94 19.99
C ALA A 45 -7.21 -14.05 19.92
N PRO A 46 -8.44 -14.62 19.96
CA PRO A 46 -9.66 -13.85 19.75
C PRO A 46 -9.82 -12.65 20.70
N ASP A 47 -9.44 -12.82 21.96
CA ASP A 47 -9.39 -11.79 23.00
C ASP A 47 -8.39 -10.67 22.66
N GLY A 48 -7.19 -11.03 22.20
CA GLY A 48 -6.19 -10.09 21.73
C GLY A 48 -6.66 -9.29 20.52
N LYS A 49 -7.34 -9.94 19.56
CA LYS A 49 -7.91 -9.26 18.39
C LYS A 49 -8.95 -8.23 18.80
N GLU A 50 -9.91 -8.61 19.64
CA GLU A 50 -10.97 -7.72 20.12
C GLU A 50 -10.38 -6.49 20.83
N GLU A 51 -9.40 -6.71 21.69
CA GLU A 51 -8.77 -5.67 22.49
C GLU A 51 -7.92 -4.71 21.64
N ILE A 52 -7.31 -5.18 20.54
CA ILE A 52 -6.67 -4.31 19.53
C ILE A 52 -7.71 -3.50 18.76
N LEU A 53 -8.78 -4.12 18.26
CA LEU A 53 -9.84 -3.42 17.52
C LEU A 53 -10.50 -2.34 18.36
N LYS A 54 -10.70 -2.60 19.66
CA LYS A 54 -11.20 -1.61 20.62
C LYS A 54 -10.27 -0.40 20.74
N ARG A 55 -8.95 -0.60 20.83
CA ARG A 55 -7.96 0.50 20.82
C ARG A 55 -7.99 1.28 19.53
N ILE A 56 -8.11 0.60 18.38
CA ILE A 56 -8.22 1.26 17.08
C ILE A 56 -9.46 2.16 17.04
N SER A 57 -10.60 1.66 17.51
CA SER A 57 -11.84 2.44 17.63
C SER A 57 -11.62 3.71 18.46
N PHE A 58 -11.00 3.59 19.64
CA PHE A 58 -10.70 4.76 20.47
C PHE A 58 -9.76 5.76 19.80
N ILE A 59 -8.76 5.29 19.05
CA ILE A 59 -7.85 6.17 18.29
C ILE A 59 -8.63 6.95 17.23
N LYS A 60 -9.51 6.27 16.47
CA LYS A 60 -10.36 6.92 15.45
C LYS A 60 -11.32 7.95 16.06
N ASP A 61 -11.90 7.65 17.23
CA ASP A 61 -12.73 8.61 17.98
C ASP A 61 -11.95 9.86 18.37
N ARG A 62 -10.70 9.69 18.83
CA ARG A 62 -9.81 10.82 19.15
C ARG A 62 -9.44 11.63 17.91
N ILE A 63 -9.18 10.99 16.77
CA ILE A 63 -8.94 11.67 15.50
C ILE A 63 -10.17 12.49 15.10
N ASN A 64 -11.37 11.91 15.18
CA ASN A 64 -12.62 12.59 14.85
C ASN A 64 -12.90 13.80 15.75
N TYR A 65 -12.65 13.66 17.06
CA TYR A 65 -12.76 14.78 18.00
C TYR A 65 -11.81 15.92 17.63
N ILE A 66 -10.53 15.63 17.37
CA ILE A 66 -9.53 16.64 16.98
C ILE A 66 -9.92 17.27 15.63
N ALA A 67 -10.35 16.47 14.66
CA ALA A 67 -10.81 16.96 13.37
C ALA A 67 -11.97 17.95 13.51
N THR A 68 -12.93 17.65 14.40
CA THR A 68 -14.07 18.51 14.68
C THR A 68 -13.66 19.81 15.38
N VAL A 69 -12.91 19.73 16.48
CA VAL A 69 -12.49 20.90 17.29
C VAL A 69 -11.65 21.89 16.49
N PHE A 70 -10.76 21.38 15.63
CA PHE A 70 -9.88 22.22 14.81
C PHE A 70 -10.40 22.45 13.39
N ALA A 71 -11.62 22.00 13.09
CA ALA A 71 -12.28 22.09 11.77
C ALA A 71 -11.37 21.60 10.63
N LEU A 72 -10.68 20.47 10.81
CA LEU A 72 -9.76 19.91 9.83
C LEU A 72 -10.51 19.43 8.58
N GLU A 73 -9.92 19.66 7.41
CA GLU A 73 -10.55 19.29 6.14
C GLU A 73 -10.33 17.81 5.83
N LYS A 74 -11.43 17.11 5.57
CA LYS A 74 -11.42 15.75 5.04
C LYS A 74 -11.15 15.79 3.54
N GLU A 75 -10.18 15.00 3.10
CA GLU A 75 -9.88 14.83 1.67
C GLU A 75 -10.67 13.62 1.15
N CYS A 76 -11.43 13.80 0.06
CA CYS A 76 -11.95 12.67 -0.70
C CYS A 76 -10.87 12.21 -1.68
N ARG A 77 -10.40 10.97 -1.54
CA ARG A 77 -9.41 10.37 -2.44
C ARG A 77 -10.09 9.33 -3.31
N GLU A 78 -9.86 9.42 -4.61
CA GLU A 78 -10.31 8.42 -5.55
C GLU A 78 -9.47 7.13 -5.42
N GLY A 79 -10.14 6.01 -5.13
CA GLY A 79 -9.47 4.71 -5.00
C GLY A 79 -8.70 4.32 -6.27
N LEU A 80 -9.25 4.64 -7.44
CA LEU A 80 -8.59 4.40 -8.73
C LEU A 80 -7.25 5.13 -8.85
N ARG A 81 -7.15 6.36 -8.32
CA ARG A 81 -5.90 7.13 -8.32
C ARG A 81 -4.84 6.49 -7.42
N LYS A 82 -5.25 5.88 -6.30
CA LYS A 82 -4.34 5.10 -5.44
C LYS A 82 -3.81 3.87 -6.18
N ILE A 83 -4.68 3.12 -6.85
CA ILE A 83 -4.28 1.94 -7.63
C ILE A 83 -3.33 2.35 -8.76
N PHE A 84 -3.66 3.43 -9.48
CA PHE A 84 -2.83 3.97 -10.54
C PHE A 84 -1.41 4.32 -10.07
N GLY A 85 -1.28 4.86 -8.84
CA GLY A 85 0.03 5.17 -8.25
C GLY A 85 0.87 3.95 -7.82
N ILE A 86 0.26 2.77 -7.68
CA ILE A 86 0.98 1.54 -7.28
C ILE A 86 1.69 0.90 -8.47
N LEU A 87 1.05 0.90 -9.65
CA LEU A 87 1.54 0.19 -10.85
C LEU A 87 2.96 0.60 -11.29
N PRO A 88 3.33 1.89 -11.32
CA PRO A 88 4.69 2.29 -11.68
C PRO A 88 5.76 1.74 -10.73
N SER A 89 5.46 1.64 -9.43
CA SER A 89 6.38 1.06 -8.44
C SER A 89 6.61 -0.44 -8.71
N CYS A 90 5.57 -1.17 -9.08
CA CYS A 90 5.70 -2.58 -9.46
C CYS A 90 6.57 -2.74 -10.70
N TRP A 91 6.35 -1.92 -11.72
CA TRP A 91 7.17 -1.91 -12.93
C TRP A 91 8.65 -1.65 -12.63
N GLU A 92 8.94 -0.63 -11.81
CA GLU A 92 10.31 -0.30 -11.42
C GLU A 92 11.01 -1.46 -10.68
N ILE A 93 10.29 -2.14 -9.79
CA ILE A 93 10.81 -3.31 -9.07
C ILE A 93 11.16 -4.43 -10.05
N ILE A 94 10.29 -4.73 -11.01
CA ILE A 94 10.52 -5.78 -12.02
C ILE A 94 11.71 -5.44 -12.92
N GLU A 95 11.81 -4.20 -13.41
CA GLU A 95 12.97 -3.75 -14.19
C GLU A 95 14.28 -3.89 -13.40
N ASN A 96 14.23 -3.68 -12.08
CA ASN A 96 15.38 -3.80 -11.17
C ASN A 96 15.85 -5.24 -10.93
N VAL A 97 15.07 -6.25 -11.29
CA VAL A 97 15.41 -7.67 -11.10
C VAL A 97 15.68 -8.43 -12.40
N LYS A 98 15.79 -7.73 -13.55
CA LYS A 98 16.27 -8.35 -14.80
C LYS A 98 17.68 -8.91 -14.65
N ALA A 99 18.00 -9.97 -15.40
CA ALA A 99 19.24 -10.72 -15.28
C ALA A 99 20.49 -9.82 -15.30
N LYS A 100 20.52 -8.80 -16.17
CA LYS A 100 21.62 -7.82 -16.25
C LYS A 100 21.88 -7.06 -14.94
N ARG A 101 20.82 -6.80 -14.15
CA ARG A 101 20.87 -6.05 -12.88
C ARG A 101 21.10 -6.98 -11.68
N LEU A 102 20.86 -8.27 -11.82
CA LEU A 102 21.12 -9.25 -10.76
C LEU A 102 22.60 -9.46 -10.45
N LYS A 103 23.50 -9.01 -11.33
CA LYS A 103 24.96 -8.99 -11.07
C LYS A 103 25.35 -8.27 -9.77
N ARG A 104 24.52 -7.34 -9.30
CA ARG A 104 24.73 -6.66 -8.00
C ARG A 104 24.53 -7.57 -6.78
N TYR A 105 23.93 -8.75 -6.98
CA TYR A 105 23.63 -9.73 -5.94
C TYR A 105 24.53 -10.99 -6.03
N GLY A 106 25.46 -11.03 -6.98
CA GLY A 106 26.37 -12.16 -7.20
C GLY A 106 26.54 -12.50 -8.68
N ASP A 107 27.29 -13.56 -8.93
CA ASP A 107 27.51 -14.05 -10.30
C ASP A 107 26.19 -14.50 -10.93
N VAL A 108 25.98 -14.08 -12.18
CA VAL A 108 24.80 -14.43 -12.97
C VAL A 108 25.20 -15.51 -13.95
N GLN A 109 24.47 -16.62 -13.95
CA GLN A 109 24.70 -17.72 -14.88
C GLN A 109 24.45 -17.28 -16.33
N ASP A 110 25.33 -17.73 -17.23
CA ASP A 110 25.17 -17.50 -18.67
C ASP A 110 23.82 -18.06 -19.16
N GLY A 111 23.08 -17.22 -19.90
CA GLY A 111 21.77 -17.56 -20.44
C GLY A 111 20.58 -17.40 -19.48
N LEU A 112 20.79 -16.91 -18.23
CA LEU A 112 19.68 -16.62 -17.31
C LEU A 112 18.70 -15.62 -17.91
N ASP A 113 19.19 -14.63 -18.65
CA ASP A 113 18.40 -13.63 -19.38
C ASP A 113 17.42 -14.29 -20.36
N ASN A 114 17.83 -15.34 -21.06
CA ASN A 114 16.96 -16.05 -22.01
C ASN A 114 15.77 -16.75 -21.34
N VAL A 115 15.83 -17.03 -20.03
CA VAL A 115 14.77 -17.72 -19.29
C VAL A 115 13.97 -16.74 -18.43
N LEU A 116 14.65 -15.90 -17.67
CA LEU A 116 14.04 -15.00 -16.69
C LEU A 116 13.43 -13.75 -17.34
N ASP A 117 14.17 -13.07 -18.20
CA ASP A 117 13.75 -11.76 -18.71
C ASP A 117 12.44 -11.84 -19.54
N PRO A 118 12.16 -12.89 -20.34
CA PRO A 118 10.85 -13.05 -20.98
C PRO A 118 9.67 -13.10 -20.00
N GLN A 119 9.83 -13.77 -18.85
CA GLN A 119 8.78 -13.84 -17.83
C GLN A 119 8.57 -12.49 -17.16
N LEU A 120 9.66 -11.79 -16.81
CA LEU A 120 9.61 -10.44 -16.24
C LEU A 120 9.03 -9.41 -17.22
N ASN A 121 9.35 -9.54 -18.51
CA ASN A 121 8.76 -8.71 -19.56
C ASN A 121 7.26 -8.96 -19.67
N ARG A 122 6.80 -10.21 -19.58
CA ARG A 122 5.35 -10.50 -19.59
C ARG A 122 4.62 -9.89 -18.40
N ILE A 123 5.23 -9.90 -17.21
CA ILE A 123 4.69 -9.21 -16.02
C ILE A 123 4.62 -7.69 -16.27
N THR A 124 5.67 -7.12 -16.86
CA THR A 124 5.74 -5.70 -17.23
C THR A 124 4.62 -5.31 -18.20
N ASP A 125 4.41 -6.10 -19.25
CA ASP A 125 3.35 -5.85 -20.24
C ASP A 125 1.98 -5.81 -19.56
N LEU A 126 1.69 -6.76 -18.66
CA LEU A 126 0.43 -6.80 -17.92
C LEU A 126 0.24 -5.59 -16.99
N ILE A 127 1.30 -5.13 -16.33
CA ILE A 127 1.25 -3.91 -15.51
C ILE A 127 0.89 -2.68 -16.37
N LEU A 128 1.49 -2.56 -17.56
CA LEU A 128 1.21 -1.46 -18.49
C LEU A 128 -0.20 -1.57 -19.09
N GLU A 129 -0.67 -2.77 -19.42
CA GLU A 129 -2.05 -3.04 -19.84
C GLU A 129 -3.06 -2.57 -18.77
N MET A 130 -2.78 -2.87 -17.50
CA MET A 130 -3.60 -2.40 -16.37
C MET A 130 -3.59 -0.87 -16.24
N GLU A 131 -2.43 -0.23 -16.37
CA GLU A 131 -2.32 1.23 -16.31
C GLU A 131 -3.14 1.90 -17.42
N GLN A 132 -3.03 1.40 -18.65
CA GLN A 132 -3.82 1.88 -19.78
C GLN A 132 -5.32 1.68 -19.57
N PHE A 133 -5.74 0.54 -19.01
CA PHE A 133 -7.13 0.28 -18.70
C PHE A 133 -7.67 1.23 -17.63
N LEU A 134 -6.93 1.44 -16.54
CA LEU A 134 -7.27 2.41 -15.49
C LEU A 134 -7.39 3.85 -16.05
N GLY A 135 -6.51 4.24 -16.96
CA GLY A 135 -6.56 5.53 -17.64
C GLY A 135 -7.78 5.72 -18.55
N LYS A 136 -8.41 4.64 -19.01
CA LYS A 136 -9.66 4.68 -19.80
C LYS A 136 -10.90 4.83 -18.92
N ILE A 137 -10.93 4.17 -17.76
CA ILE A 137 -12.10 4.17 -16.85
C ILE A 137 -12.12 5.33 -15.85
N SER A 138 -11.02 6.10 -15.75
CA SER A 138 -10.91 7.28 -14.89
C SER A 138 -11.24 8.60 -15.61
N LYS A 139 -11.64 8.54 -16.90
CA LYS A 139 -12.17 9.66 -17.69
C LYS A 139 -13.68 9.70 -17.60
#